data_AF-A0A1B8YIT6-F1
#
_entry.id   AF-A0A1B8YIT6-F1
#
_cell.length_a   1.000
_cell.length_b   1.000
_cell.length_c   1.000
_cell.angle_alpha   90.00
_cell.angle_beta   90.00
_cell.angle_gamma   90.00
#
_symmetry.space_group_name_H-M   'P 1'
#
loop_
_entity.id
_entity.type
_entity.pdbx_description
1 polymer ?
#
loop_
_entity_poly.entity_id
_entity_poly.type
_entity_poly.pdbx_seq_one_letter_code
_entity_poly.pdbx_strand_id
1 'polypeptide(L)'
;MKIFITDEQKAELEHLHHTCRDKRECDRIKAVLLASEGWSSVMIAQALRLHETTVNRHISDYLNHRKLKPENGGSQSYLSETQTQELIAYLTANLLPPHRRLSVLSKRDGISVTPFPA
;
A
#
# COMPACT_ATOMS: atom_id res chain seq x y z
N MET A 1 -15.49 18.58 12.14
CA MET A 1 -14.28 18.65 12.97
C MET A 1 -13.26 19.43 12.15
N LYS A 2 -12.71 20.53 12.66
CA LYS A 2 -11.67 21.29 11.97
C LYS A 2 -10.33 20.91 12.57
N ILE A 3 -9.42 20.40 11.75
CA ILE A 3 -8.05 20.13 12.16
C ILE A 3 -7.14 21.29 11.72
N PHE A 4 -6.04 21.49 12.42
CA PHE A 4 -5.05 22.51 12.06
C PHE A 4 -3.79 21.81 11.54
N ILE A 5 -3.41 22.14 10.31
CA ILE A 5 -2.15 21.76 9.67
C ILE A 5 -1.46 23.04 9.22
N THR A 6 -0.13 23.04 9.13
CA THR A 6 0.62 24.22 8.65
C THR A 6 0.47 24.37 7.14
N ASP A 7 0.70 25.59 6.64
CA ASP A 7 0.66 25.84 5.19
C ASP A 7 1.70 24.99 4.44
N GLU A 8 2.87 24.76 5.05
CA GLU A 8 3.91 23.86 4.52
C GLU A 8 3.40 22.42 4.41
N GLN A 9 2.71 21.90 5.44
CA GLN A 9 2.13 20.56 5.41
C GLN A 9 1.00 20.45 4.39
N LYS A 10 0.24 21.52 4.21
CA LYS A 10 -0.80 21.58 3.20
C LYS A 10 -0.19 21.48 1.79
N ALA A 11 0.84 22.27 1.52
CA ALA A 11 1.56 22.25 0.24
C ALA A 11 2.23 20.88 -0.03
N GLU A 12 2.83 20.27 0.99
CA GLU A 12 3.41 18.93 0.89
C GLU A 12 2.34 17.89 0.52
N LEU A 13 1.20 17.89 1.23
CA LEU A 13 0.08 16.99 0.95
C LEU A 13 -0.48 17.18 -0.47
N GLU A 14 -0.61 18.41 -0.93
CA GLU A 14 -1.05 18.72 -2.30
C GLU A 14 -0.06 18.17 -3.34
N HIS A 15 1.24 18.32 -3.10
CA HIS A 15 2.27 17.76 -3.98
C HIS A 15 2.25 16.23 -3.99
N LEU A 16 2.13 15.61 -2.82
CA LEU A 16 2.01 14.15 -2.68
C LEU A 16 0.76 13.63 -3.39
N HIS A 17 -0.38 14.31 -3.24
CA HIS A 17 -1.61 13.94 -3.93
C HIS A 17 -1.46 14.01 -5.46
N HIS A 18 -0.75 15.01 -5.99
CA HIS A 18 -0.53 15.16 -7.42
C HIS A 18 0.35 14.05 -8.02
N THR A 19 1.32 13.55 -7.25
CA THR A 19 2.27 12.53 -7.71
C THR A 19 1.80 11.09 -7.42
N CYS A 20 0.96 10.91 -6.40
CA CYS A 20 0.48 9.60 -5.99
C CYS A 20 -0.49 8.97 -7.00
N ARG A 21 -0.34 7.66 -7.22
CA ARG A 21 -1.24 6.85 -8.06
C ARG A 21 -2.08 5.86 -7.25
N ASP A 22 -1.71 5.58 -5.99
CA ASP A 22 -2.51 4.73 -5.12
C ASP A 22 -3.72 5.52 -4.61
N LYS A 23 -4.90 5.12 -5.08
CA LYS A 23 -6.18 5.71 -4.68
C LYS A 23 -6.35 5.74 -3.15
N ARG A 24 -5.83 4.75 -2.44
CA ARG A 24 -5.94 4.65 -0.97
C ARG A 24 -5.08 5.68 -0.25
N GLU A 25 -3.95 6.06 -0.82
CA GLU A 25 -3.12 7.16 -0.31
C GLU A 25 -3.78 8.50 -0.66
N CYS A 26 -4.25 8.66 -1.90
CA CYS A 26 -4.96 9.85 -2.33
C CYS A 26 -6.19 10.17 -1.45
N ASP A 27 -7.01 9.17 -1.13
CA ASP A 27 -8.21 9.39 -0.32
C ASP A 27 -7.87 9.74 1.15
N ARG A 28 -6.77 9.21 1.70
CA ARG A 28 -6.24 9.65 2.99
C ARG A 28 -5.78 11.10 2.96
N ILE A 29 -5.06 11.50 1.93
CA ILE A 29 -4.59 12.89 1.76
C ILE A 29 -5.78 13.84 1.64
N LYS A 30 -6.77 13.53 0.79
CA LYS A 30 -7.98 14.34 0.65
C LYS A 30 -8.75 14.47 1.96
N ALA A 31 -8.86 13.40 2.74
CA ALA A 31 -9.56 13.45 4.03
C ALA A 31 -8.92 14.48 4.98
N VAL A 32 -7.59 14.53 5.03
CA VAL A 32 -6.84 15.51 5.83
C VAL A 32 -7.02 16.94 5.30
N LEU A 33 -6.85 17.14 3.99
CA LEU A 33 -6.99 18.46 3.37
C LEU A 33 -8.40 19.03 3.59
N LEU A 34 -9.44 18.26 3.29
CA LEU A 34 -10.84 18.69 3.45
C LEU A 34 -11.18 18.97 4.92
N ALA A 35 -10.66 18.16 5.85
CA ALA A 35 -10.84 18.39 7.29
C ALA A 35 -10.15 19.69 7.76
N SER A 36 -8.98 20.03 7.19
CA SER A 36 -8.31 21.31 7.47
C SER A 36 -9.09 22.51 6.92
N GLU A 37 -9.80 22.31 5.80
CA GLU A 37 -10.68 23.30 5.18
C GLU A 37 -12.04 23.43 5.89
N GLY A 38 -12.26 22.65 6.96
CA GLY A 38 -13.42 22.75 7.82
C GLY A 38 -14.61 21.89 7.40
N TRP A 39 -14.43 20.97 6.44
CA TRP A 39 -15.48 20.01 6.09
C TRP A 39 -15.77 19.07 7.27
N SER A 40 -17.04 18.68 7.43
CA SER A 40 -17.40 17.68 8.44
C SER A 40 -16.98 16.28 7.99
N SER A 41 -16.73 15.39 8.95
CA SER A 41 -16.44 13.96 8.69
C SER A 41 -17.50 13.32 7.80
N VAL A 42 -18.78 13.67 8.02
CA VAL A 42 -19.93 13.24 7.23
C VAL A 42 -19.85 13.73 5.79
N MET A 43 -19.52 15.01 5.56
CA MET A 43 -19.38 15.58 4.22
C MET A 43 -18.21 14.94 3.46
N ILE A 44 -17.07 14.73 4.14
CA ILE A 44 -15.89 14.08 3.57
C ILE A 44 -16.22 12.63 3.22
N ALA A 45 -16.88 11.90 4.13
CA ALA A 45 -17.32 10.53 3.91
C ALA A 45 -18.22 10.41 2.68
N GLN A 46 -19.17 11.33 2.54
CA GLN A 46 -20.06 11.39 1.38
C GLN A 46 -19.29 11.70 0.08
N ALA A 47 -18.36 12.66 0.10
CA ALA A 47 -17.58 13.07 -1.07
C ALA A 47 -16.63 11.98 -1.55
N LEU A 48 -15.95 11.30 -0.61
CA LEU A 48 -14.99 10.24 -0.91
C LEU A 48 -15.64 8.85 -1.07
N ARG A 49 -16.94 8.73 -0.78
CA ARG A 49 -17.68 7.45 -0.73
C ARG A 49 -17.03 6.43 0.22
N LEU A 50 -16.66 6.92 1.40
CA LEU A 50 -16.11 6.14 2.50
C LEU A 50 -17.06 6.16 3.70
N HIS A 51 -16.93 5.17 4.58
CA HIS A 51 -17.63 5.22 5.86
C HIS A 51 -17.03 6.32 6.76
N GLU A 52 -17.86 7.00 7.54
CA GLU A 52 -17.43 8.11 8.41
C GLU A 52 -16.31 7.70 9.37
N THR A 53 -16.41 6.51 9.98
CA THR A 53 -15.38 6.00 10.88
C THR A 53 -14.03 5.78 10.19
N THR A 54 -14.02 5.51 8.88
CA THR A 54 -12.80 5.39 8.09
C THR A 54 -12.16 6.75 7.86
N VAL A 55 -12.97 7.77 7.56
CA VAL A 55 -12.50 9.16 7.43
C VAL A 55 -11.88 9.63 8.74
N ASN A 56 -12.57 9.44 9.87
CA ASN A 56 -12.07 9.82 11.19
C ASN A 56 -10.73 9.14 11.50
N ARG A 57 -10.62 7.84 11.18
CA ARG A 57 -9.37 7.09 11.33
C ARG A 57 -8.24 7.64 10.48
N HIS A 58 -8.49 7.95 9.20
CA HIS A 58 -7.48 8.53 8.32
C HIS A 58 -6.95 9.88 8.84
N ILE A 59 -7.85 10.71 9.35
CA ILE A 59 -7.48 11.99 9.97
C ILE A 59 -6.62 11.74 11.22
N SER A 60 -7.06 10.86 12.12
CA SER A 60 -6.31 10.53 13.34
C SER A 60 -4.93 9.91 13.04
N ASP A 61 -4.85 8.99 12.09
CA ASP A 61 -3.61 8.34 11.66
C ASP A 61 -2.58 9.36 11.16
N TYR A 62 -3.04 10.38 10.42
CA TYR A 62 -2.18 11.46 9.96
C TYR A 62 -1.72 12.37 11.09
N LEU A 63 -2.63 12.77 12.00
CA LEU A 63 -2.28 13.66 13.11
C LEU A 63 -1.30 13.02 14.10
N ASN A 64 -1.46 11.73 14.37
CA ASN A 64 -0.65 11.02 15.35
C ASN A 64 0.69 10.53 14.76
N HIS A 65 0.68 10.10 13.50
CA HIS A 65 1.82 9.34 12.93
C HIS A 65 2.24 9.81 11.52
N ARG A 66 1.64 10.88 10.98
CA ARG A 66 1.82 11.31 9.57
C ARG A 66 1.59 10.16 8.58
N LYS A 67 0.74 9.20 8.94
CA LYS A 67 0.53 7.98 8.16
C LYS A 67 -0.40 8.23 6.98
N LEU A 68 0.16 8.17 5.78
CA LEU A 68 -0.57 8.30 4.52
C LEU A 68 -0.68 6.98 3.74
N LYS A 69 0.13 5.98 4.08
CA LYS A 69 0.18 4.70 3.37
C LYS A 69 -0.54 3.58 4.11
N PRO A 70 -1.24 2.68 3.39
CA PRO A 70 -1.70 1.45 4.01
C PRO A 70 -0.49 0.55 4.30
N GLU A 71 -0.34 0.12 5.55
CA GLU A 71 0.61 -0.94 5.90
C GLU A 71 -0.02 -2.30 5.55
N ASN A 72 -0.10 -2.58 4.26
CA ASN A 72 -0.45 -3.91 3.79
C ASN A 72 0.84 -4.72 3.65
N GLY A 73 1.48 -5.03 4.78
CA GLY A 73 2.53 -6.04 4.84
C GLY A 73 1.88 -7.42 4.89
N GLY A 74 2.38 -8.37 4.11
CA GLY A 74 2.01 -9.77 4.31
C GLY A 74 2.36 -10.22 5.73
N SER A 75 1.69 -11.27 6.20
CA SER A 75 2.05 -11.92 7.46
C SER A 75 3.49 -12.43 7.37
N GLN A 76 4.20 -12.42 8.50
CA GLN A 76 5.43 -13.20 8.61
C GLN A 76 5.09 -14.68 8.43
N SER A 77 5.90 -15.39 7.66
CA SER A 77 5.73 -16.84 7.45
C SER A 77 5.92 -17.57 8.78
N TYR A 78 5.08 -18.56 9.06
CA TYR A 78 5.29 -19.49 10.17
C TYR A 78 6.32 -20.59 9.85
N LEU A 79 6.73 -20.70 8.59
CA LEU A 79 7.71 -21.69 8.16
C LEU A 79 9.11 -21.22 8.52
N SER A 80 9.93 -22.14 9.02
CA SER A 80 11.37 -21.93 9.09
C SER A 80 11.95 -21.75 7.68
N GLU A 81 13.17 -21.25 7.60
CA GLU A 81 13.89 -21.12 6.34
C GLU A 81 14.05 -22.48 5.63
N THR A 82 14.35 -23.54 6.40
CA THR A 82 14.46 -24.91 5.88
C THR A 82 13.13 -25.42 5.32
N GLN A 83 12.03 -25.27 6.07
CA GLN A 83 10.70 -25.66 5.61
C GLN A 83 10.26 -24.88 4.37
N THR A 84 10.62 -23.60 4.31
CA THR A 84 10.33 -22.77 3.13
C THR A 84 11.10 -23.28 1.91
N GLN A 85 12.37 -23.65 2.06
CA GLN A 85 13.19 -24.20 0.98
C GLN A 85 12.68 -25.58 0.49
N GLU A 86 12.30 -26.46 1.41
CA GLU A 86 11.70 -27.76 1.10
C GLU A 86 10.39 -27.61 0.34
N LEU A 87 9.51 -26.71 0.81
CA LEU A 87 8.24 -26.43 0.16
C LEU A 87 8.43 -25.87 -1.26
N ILE A 88 9.38 -24.93 -1.43
CA ILE A 88 9.71 -24.39 -2.76
C ILE A 88 10.22 -25.51 -3.67
N ALA A 89 11.11 -26.38 -3.21
CA ALA A 89 11.64 -27.48 -4.01
C ALA A 89 10.53 -28.45 -4.45
N TYR A 90 9.66 -28.83 -3.52
CA TYR A 90 8.52 -29.71 -3.80
C TYR A 90 7.55 -29.11 -4.82
N LEU A 91 7.15 -27.85 -4.65
CA LEU A 91 6.23 -27.17 -5.56
C LEU A 91 6.84 -26.98 -6.96
N THR A 92 8.13 -26.67 -7.01
CA THR A 92 8.88 -26.52 -8.27
C THR A 92 8.90 -27.84 -9.04
N ALA A 93 9.20 -28.95 -8.38
CA ALA A 93 9.27 -30.27 -9.01
C ALA A 93 7.90 -30.80 -9.46
N ASN A 94 6.86 -30.64 -8.64
CA ASN A 94 5.62 -31.41 -8.80
C ASN A 94 4.41 -30.61 -9.30
N LEU A 95 4.41 -29.28 -9.18
CA LEU A 95 3.19 -28.49 -9.38
C LEU A 95 3.32 -27.37 -10.42
N LEU A 96 4.50 -26.73 -10.52
CA LEU A 96 4.64 -25.55 -11.37
C LEU A 96 4.84 -25.91 -12.84
N PRO A 97 4.05 -25.31 -13.77
CA PRO A 97 4.30 -25.40 -15.20
C PRO A 97 5.68 -24.79 -15.58
N PRO A 98 6.30 -25.22 -16.70
CA PRO A 98 7.66 -24.84 -17.06
C PRO A 98 7.95 -23.33 -17.01
N HIS A 99 7.02 -22.50 -17.50
CA HIS A 99 7.18 -21.04 -17.51
C HIS A 99 7.18 -20.40 -16.10
N ARG A 100 6.46 -20.96 -15.12
CA ARG A 100 6.50 -20.49 -13.73
C ARG A 100 7.72 -21.02 -12.99
N ARG A 101 8.18 -22.23 -13.33
CA ARG A 101 9.36 -22.87 -12.75
C ARG A 101 10.61 -22.00 -12.92
N LEU A 102 10.81 -21.45 -14.12
CA LEU A 102 11.94 -20.55 -14.43
C LEU A 102 11.90 -19.26 -13.61
N SER A 103 10.72 -18.69 -13.37
CA SER A 103 10.59 -17.46 -12.58
C SER A 103 10.93 -17.64 -11.10
N VAL A 104 10.69 -18.85 -10.56
CA VAL A 104 11.04 -19.20 -9.17
C VAL A 104 12.55 -19.44 -9.05
N LEU A 105 13.16 -20.15 -10.00
CA LEU A 105 14.60 -20.39 -10.03
C LEU A 105 15.41 -19.10 -10.22
N SER A 106 14.98 -18.22 -11.14
CA SER A 106 15.60 -16.91 -11.36
C SER A 106 15.62 -16.05 -10.09
N LYS A 107 14.53 -16.04 -9.32
CA LYS A 107 14.46 -15.33 -8.04
C LYS A 107 15.29 -15.97 -6.93
N ARG A 108 15.48 -17.29 -6.96
CA ARG A 108 16.26 -18.04 -5.95
C ARG A 108 17.75 -17.90 -6.18
N ASP A 109 18.19 -17.98 -7.44
CA ASP A 109 19.60 -18.09 -7.81
C ASP A 109 20.18 -16.77 -8.38
N GLY A 110 19.36 -15.72 -8.50
CA GLY A 110 19.77 -14.41 -9.04
C GLY A 110 20.10 -14.42 -10.54
N ILE A 111 19.66 -15.45 -11.27
CA ILE A 111 20.00 -15.64 -12.69
C ILE A 111 19.07 -14.78 -13.55
N SER A 112 19.64 -13.89 -14.38
CA SER A 112 18.90 -13.15 -15.41
C SER A 112 18.54 -14.09 -16.56
N VAL A 113 17.24 -14.38 -16.71
CA VAL A 113 16.76 -15.17 -17.85
C VAL A 113 16.43 -14.20 -18.96
N THR A 114 17.27 -14.12 -20.00
CA THR A 114 16.97 -13.34 -21.20
C THR A 114 15.82 -13.99 -21.97
N PRO A 115 14.91 -13.21 -22.58
CA PRO A 115 13.84 -13.78 -23.40
C PRO A 115 14.45 -14.43 -24.64
N PHE A 116 13.90 -15.59 -25.03
CA PHE A 116 14.21 -16.22 -26.30
C PHE A 116 13.87 -15.24 -27.44
N PRO A 117 14.75 -15.05 -28.45
CA PRO A 117 14.43 -14.20 -29.59
C PRO A 117 13.24 -14.79 -30.35
N ALA A 118 12.37 -13.89 -30.82
CA ALA A 118 11.18 -14.20 -31.62
C ALA A 118 11.54 -14.76 -33.00
#